data_AF-A0A351R4R0-F1
#
_entry.id   AF-A0A351R4R0-F1
#
_cell.length_a   1.000
_cell.length_b   1.000
_cell.length_c   1.000
_cell.angle_alpha   90.00
_cell.angle_beta   90.00
_cell.angle_gamma   90.00
#
_symmetry.space_group_name_H-M   'P 1'
#
loop_
_entity.id
_entity.type
_entity.pdbx_description
1 polymer ?
#
loop_
_entity_poly.entity_id
_entity_poly.type
_entity_poly.pdbx_seq_one_letter_code
_entity_poly.pdbx_strand_id
1 'polypeptide(L)'
;MINDFSNACLNVLLFVPFGFFLPVLWKEFRNAKKVFIAGFAMTSFIEIAQIFTGRATDIDDIITNIAGTLVGYLIAYWFTGIFTRKIVKNSKKNDFYIICASVVLIMFFLQPFISSLLWEMIL
;
A
#
# COMPACT_ATOMS: atom_id res chain seq x y z
N MET A 1 -13.71 13.89 12.09
CA MET A 1 -12.45 13.96 12.87
C MET A 1 -11.99 12.61 13.41
N ILE A 2 -12.78 11.89 14.24
CA ILE A 2 -12.39 10.51 14.67
C ILE A 2 -12.35 9.56 13.46
N ASN A 3 -13.27 9.72 12.52
CA ASN A 3 -13.37 8.90 11.31
C ASN A 3 -12.18 9.09 10.38
N ASP A 4 -11.70 10.32 10.24
CA ASP A 4 -10.61 10.65 9.33
C ASP A 4 -9.30 10.05 9.83
N PHE A 5 -9.09 10.07 11.16
CA PHE A 5 -7.95 9.40 11.78
C PHE A 5 -8.02 7.87 11.65
N SER A 6 -9.20 7.27 11.88
CA SER A 6 -9.40 5.83 11.72
C SER A 6 -9.15 5.40 10.26
N ASN A 7 -9.70 6.13 9.30
CA ASN A 7 -9.48 5.88 7.87
C ASN A 7 -8.00 6.01 7.48
N ALA A 8 -7.32 7.05 7.97
CA ALA A 8 -5.88 7.23 7.78
C ALA A 8 -5.08 6.03 8.29
N CYS A 9 -5.38 5.53 9.49
CA CYS A 9 -4.72 4.34 10.05
C CYS A 9 -4.97 3.08 9.22
N LEU A 10 -6.18 2.90 8.68
CA LEU A 10 -6.51 1.76 7.83
C LEU A 10 -5.78 1.80 6.50
N ASN A 11 -5.74 2.97 5.87
CA ASN A 11 -5.02 3.19 4.61
C ASN A 11 -3.53 2.89 4.76
N VAL A 12 -2.91 3.36 5.85
CA VAL A 12 -1.55 2.97 6.24
C VAL A 12 -1.44 1.45 6.35
N LEU A 13 -2.31 0.81 7.13
CA LEU A 13 -2.26 -0.64 7.38
C LEU A 13 -2.41 -1.48 6.11
N LEU A 14 -3.29 -1.07 5.19
CA LEU A 14 -3.54 -1.75 3.92
C LEU A 14 -2.35 -1.66 2.95
N PHE A 15 -1.56 -0.59 3.01
CA PHE A 15 -0.37 -0.42 2.17
C PHE A 15 0.92 -0.98 2.76
N VAL A 16 0.96 -1.32 4.05
CA VAL A 16 2.12 -1.96 4.68
C VAL A 16 2.55 -3.25 3.95
N PRO A 17 1.66 -4.21 3.62
CA PRO A 17 2.04 -5.41 2.87
C PRO A 17 2.64 -5.08 1.50
N PHE A 18 2.08 -4.10 0.78
CA PHE A 18 2.60 -3.67 -0.52
C PHE A 18 4.05 -3.16 -0.40
N GLY A 19 4.30 -2.27 0.55
CA GLY A 19 5.63 -1.75 0.84
C GLY A 19 6.63 -2.80 1.32
N PHE A 20 6.15 -3.83 2.02
CA PHE A 20 6.96 -4.95 2.50
C PHE A 20 7.36 -5.91 1.37
N PHE A 21 6.41 -6.32 0.52
CA PHE A 21 6.67 -7.33 -0.51
C PHE A 21 7.56 -6.82 -1.64
N LEU A 22 7.44 -5.53 -2.01
CA LEU A 22 8.22 -4.92 -3.10
C LEU A 22 9.74 -5.20 -2.98
N PRO A 23 10.44 -4.77 -1.91
CA PRO A 23 11.89 -4.96 -1.80
C PRO A 23 12.29 -6.40 -1.44
N VAL A 24 11.37 -7.20 -0.89
CA VAL A 24 11.58 -8.61 -0.57
C VAL A 24 11.62 -9.44 -1.87
N LEU A 25 10.66 -9.25 -2.76
CA LEU A 25 10.50 -10.04 -3.98
C LEU A 25 11.38 -9.55 -5.15
N TRP A 26 11.71 -8.25 -5.18
CA TRP A 26 12.52 -7.67 -6.25
C TRP A 26 13.65 -6.82 -5.71
N LYS A 27 14.86 -7.10 -6.20
CA LYS A 27 16.08 -6.36 -5.82
C LYS A 27 16.02 -4.89 -6.23
N GLU A 28 15.27 -4.56 -7.28
CA GLU A 28 15.18 -3.19 -7.79
C GLU A 28 14.47 -2.25 -6.82
N PHE A 29 13.52 -2.77 -6.04
CA PHE A 29 12.77 -2.02 -5.03
C PHE A 29 13.50 -1.95 -3.67
N ARG A 30 14.71 -2.50 -3.54
CA ARG A 30 15.53 -2.32 -2.31
C ARG A 30 16.07 -0.89 -2.12
N ASN A 31 15.69 0.03 -3.00
CA ASN A 31 15.92 1.45 -2.87
C ASN A 31 14.61 2.12 -2.46
N ALA A 32 14.63 2.80 -1.31
CA ALA A 32 13.46 3.53 -0.79
C ALA A 32 12.83 4.49 -1.82
N LYS A 33 13.62 5.13 -2.69
CA LYS A 33 13.09 6.00 -3.76
C LYS A 33 12.24 5.23 -4.76
N LYS A 34 12.63 4.01 -5.14
CA LYS A 34 11.84 3.19 -6.07
C LYS A 34 10.55 2.71 -5.44
N VAL A 35 10.57 2.37 -4.15
CA VAL A 35 9.37 1.99 -3.40
C VAL A 35 8.44 3.19 -3.22
N PHE A 36 8.98 4.37 -2.93
CA PHE A 36 8.21 5.60 -2.89
C PHE A 36 7.54 5.89 -4.24
N ILE A 37 8.27 5.82 -5.35
CA ILE A 37 7.70 6.04 -6.70
C ILE A 37 6.61 4.99 -7.00
N ALA A 38 6.84 3.72 -6.65
CA ALA A 38 5.85 2.66 -6.84
C ALA A 38 4.59 2.90 -6.00
N GLY A 39 4.74 3.25 -4.72
CA GLY A 39 3.64 3.61 -3.83
C GLY A 39 2.87 4.83 -4.32
N PHE A 40 3.58 5.90 -4.69
CA PHE A 40 2.99 7.12 -5.23
C PHE A 40 2.20 6.86 -6.52
N ALA A 41 2.78 6.12 -7.48
CA ALA A 41 2.11 5.75 -8.72
C ALA A 41 0.87 4.88 -8.46
N MET A 42 1.00 3.91 -7.56
CA MET A 42 -0.08 3.01 -7.19
C MET A 42 -1.26 3.75 -6.54
N THR A 43 -1.00 4.56 -5.52
CA THR A 43 -2.07 5.30 -4.85
C THR A 43 -2.70 6.34 -5.75
N SER A 44 -1.90 7.03 -6.59
CA SER A 44 -2.44 7.99 -7.57
C SER A 44 -3.34 7.29 -8.58
N PHE A 45 -2.97 6.09 -9.02
CA PHE A 45 -3.81 5.28 -9.90
C PHE A 45 -5.13 4.89 -9.25
N ILE A 46 -5.12 4.48 -7.97
CA ILE A 46 -6.33 4.13 -7.22
C ILE A 46 -7.26 5.33 -7.09
N GLU A 47 -6.74 6.47 -6.64
CA GLU A 47 -7.53 7.70 -6.48
C GLU A 47 -8.17 8.17 -7.80
N ILE A 48 -7.40 8.15 -8.90
CA ILE A 48 -7.91 8.50 -10.23
C ILE A 48 -8.98 7.50 -10.68
N ALA A 49 -8.78 6.21 -10.44
CA ALA A 49 -9.74 5.17 -10.78
C ALA A 49 -11.05 5.32 -9.96
N GLN A 50 -10.95 5.78 -8.72
CA GLN A 50 -12.10 6.00 -7.83
C GLN A 50 -13.01 7.15 -8.30
N ILE A 51 -12.47 8.16 -8.99
CA ILE A 51 -13.26 9.23 -9.64
C ILE A 51 -14.32 8.62 -10.58
N PHE A 52 -13.93 7.61 -11.37
CA PHE A 52 -14.85 6.94 -12.30
C PHE A 52 -15.91 6.09 -11.61
N THR A 53 -15.73 5.78 -10.33
CA THR A 53 -16.71 5.09 -9.50
C THR A 53 -17.60 6.03 -8.68
N GLY A 54 -17.47 7.35 -8.89
CA GLY A 54 -18.26 8.36 -8.19
C GLY A 54 -17.82 8.62 -6.75
N ARG A 55 -16.64 8.14 -6.35
CA ARG A 55 -16.04 8.49 -5.05
C ARG A 55 -15.21 9.76 -5.20
N ALA A 56 -15.20 10.57 -4.15
CA ALA A 56 -14.29 11.72 -4.07
C ALA A 56 -12.86 11.22 -3.86
N THR A 57 -11.93 11.78 -4.64
CA THR A 57 -10.49 11.61 -4.42
C THR A 57 -10.07 12.33 -3.17
N ASP A 58 -9.27 11.68 -2.33
CA ASP A 58 -8.74 12.27 -1.11
C ASP A 58 -7.19 12.31 -1.15
N ILE A 59 -6.64 13.50 -0.94
CA ILE A 59 -5.19 13.68 -0.89
C ILE A 59 -4.63 13.07 0.41
N ASP A 60 -5.42 13.04 1.48
CA ASP A 60 -5.02 12.43 2.74
C ASP A 60 -4.85 10.91 2.58
N ASP A 61 -5.65 10.28 1.70
CA ASP A 61 -5.52 8.86 1.35
C ASP A 61 -4.20 8.60 0.61
N ILE A 62 -3.81 9.46 -0.33
CA ILE A 62 -2.49 9.38 -1.00
C ILE A 62 -1.35 9.43 0.03
N ILE A 63 -1.40 10.39 0.96
CA ILE A 63 -0.35 10.59 1.95
C ILE A 63 -0.25 9.38 2.89
N THR A 64 -1.39 8.90 3.38
CA THR A 64 -1.47 7.76 4.31
C THR A 64 -1.07 6.44 3.66
N ASN A 65 -1.46 6.21 2.40
CA ASN A 65 -1.03 5.05 1.61
C ASN A 65 0.49 5.03 1.35
N ILE A 66 1.08 6.19 1.05
CA ILE A 66 2.54 6.33 0.92
C ILE A 66 3.23 6.07 2.26
N ALA A 67 2.68 6.60 3.36
CA ALA A 67 3.20 6.33 4.69
C ALA A 67 3.18 4.82 5.01
N GLY A 68 2.07 4.13 4.72
CA GLY A 68 1.96 2.67 4.85
C GLY A 68 3.00 1.93 4.00
N THR A 69 3.19 2.34 2.75
CA THR A 69 4.21 1.77 1.86
C THR A 69 5.62 1.92 2.44
N LEU A 70 5.96 3.10 2.98
CA LEU A 70 7.26 3.34 3.59
C LEU A 70 7.44 2.55 4.89
N VAL A 71 6.40 2.45 5.72
CA VAL A 71 6.42 1.60 6.93
C VAL A 71 6.66 0.15 6.55
N GLY A 72 5.95 -0.37 5.54
CA GLY A 72 6.16 -1.72 5.01
C GLY A 72 7.59 -1.95 4.53
N TYR A 73 8.18 -0.97 3.83
CA TYR A 73 9.58 -1.02 3.41
C TYR A 73 10.54 -1.06 4.59
N LEU A 74 10.31 -0.26 5.64
CA LEU A 74 11.14 -0.26 6.84
C LEU A 74 11.06 -1.60 7.57
N ILE A 75 9.87 -2.18 7.68
CA ILE A 75 9.66 -3.52 8.23
C ILE A 75 10.44 -4.55 7.41
N ALA A 76 10.36 -4.51 6.08
CA ALA A 76 11.13 -5.38 5.21
C ALA A 76 12.65 -5.17 5.37
N TYR A 77 13.09 -3.93 5.52
CA TYR A 77 14.50 -3.59 5.71
C TYR A 77 15.05 -4.16 7.03
N TRP A 78 14.27 -4.06 8.11
CA TRP A 78 14.61 -4.64 9.42
C TRP A 78 14.57 -6.16 9.39
N PHE A 79 13.49 -6.74 8.86
CA PHE A 79 13.30 -8.20 8.80
C PHE A 79 14.36 -8.90 7.94
N THR A 80 14.77 -8.26 6.83
CA THR A 80 15.84 -8.77 5.96
C THR A 80 17.24 -8.36 6.42
N GLY A 81 17.35 -7.67 7.57
CA GLY A 81 18.60 -7.37 8.26
C GLY A 81 19.64 -6.68 7.38
N ILE A 82 19.25 -5.64 6.61
CA ILE A 82 20.11 -4.91 5.64
C ILE A 82 20.17 -5.61 4.26
N PHE A 83 19.06 -6.18 3.77
CA PHE A 83 18.96 -6.85 2.45
C PHE A 83 20.21 -7.65 2.07
N THR A 84 20.78 -8.39 3.04
CA THR A 84 22.12 -8.96 2.91
C THR A 84 22.20 -9.84 1.66
N ARG A 85 23.27 -9.63 0.90
CA ARG A 85 23.41 -9.79 -0.57
C ARG A 85 22.95 -11.09 -1.25
N LYS A 86 22.52 -12.16 -0.57
CA LYS A 86 22.74 -13.52 -1.12
C LYS A 86 21.57 -14.32 -1.71
N ILE A 87 20.29 -14.21 -1.33
CA ILE A 87 19.31 -15.26 -1.77
C ILE A 87 17.88 -14.77 -2.01
N VAL A 88 17.66 -13.79 -2.90
CA VAL A 88 16.33 -13.69 -3.54
C VAL A 88 16.52 -13.48 -5.03
N LYS A 89 16.17 -14.50 -5.82
CA LYS A 89 16.04 -14.35 -7.27
C LYS A 89 14.85 -13.43 -7.51
N ASN A 90 14.99 -12.45 -8.41
CA ASN A 90 13.86 -11.57 -8.73
C ASN A 90 12.64 -12.42 -9.07
N SER A 91 11.52 -12.14 -8.40
CA SER A 91 10.25 -12.79 -8.69
C SER A 91 9.80 -12.48 -10.12
N LYS A 92 8.92 -13.30 -10.67
CA LYS A 92 8.43 -13.10 -12.04
C LYS A 92 7.66 -11.77 -12.10
N LYS A 93 7.68 -11.10 -13.26
CA LYS A 93 6.89 -9.88 -13.47
C LYS A 93 5.38 -10.11 -13.23
N ASN A 94 4.88 -11.32 -13.46
CA ASN A 94 3.50 -11.68 -13.16
C ASN A 94 3.17 -11.52 -11.67
N ASP A 95 4.09 -11.84 -10.76
CA ASP A 95 3.87 -11.72 -9.32
C ASP A 95 3.72 -10.24 -8.92
N PHE A 96 4.39 -9.33 -9.64
CA PHE A 96 4.24 -7.89 -9.44
C PHE A 96 2.84 -7.43 -9.82
N TYR A 97 2.37 -7.83 -11.01
CA TYR A 97 1.02 -7.50 -11.45
C TYR A 97 -0.06 -8.11 -10.55
N ILE A 98 0.16 -9.31 -10.01
CA ILE A 98 -0.75 -9.94 -9.05
C ILE A 98 -0.84 -9.11 -7.77
N ILE A 99 0.30 -8.66 -7.23
CA ILE A 99 0.32 -7.82 -6.02
C ILE A 99 -0.38 -6.49 -6.29
N CYS A 100 -0.06 -5.79 -7.38
CA CYS A 100 -0.75 -4.56 -7.75
C CYS A 100 -2.26 -4.78 -7.91
N ALA A 101 -2.68 -5.81 -8.66
CA ALA A 101 -4.09 -6.12 -8.84
C ALA A 101 -4.78 -6.43 -7.50
N SER A 102 -4.10 -7.14 -6.59
CA SER A 102 -4.64 -7.42 -5.25
C SER A 102 -4.83 -6.15 -4.43
N VAL A 103 -3.89 -5.20 -4.47
CA VAL A 103 -4.01 -3.92 -3.75
C VAL A 103 -5.14 -3.06 -4.32
N VAL A 104 -5.27 -2.97 -5.66
CA VAL A 104 -6.41 -2.28 -6.28
C VAL A 104 -7.73 -2.92 -5.82
N LEU A 105 -7.83 -4.25 -5.89
CA LEU A 105 -9.05 -4.96 -5.53
C LEU A 105 -9.40 -4.76 -4.04
N ILE A 106 -8.42 -4.86 -3.15
CA ILE A 106 -8.61 -4.60 -1.72
C ILE A 106 -9.07 -3.16 -1.49
N MET A 107 -8.47 -2.17 -2.15
CA MET A 107 -8.87 -0.77 -1.99
C MET A 107 -10.26 -0.46 -2.55
N PHE A 108 -10.64 -1.04 -3.69
CA PHE A 108 -11.96 -0.82 -4.26
C PHE A 108 -13.09 -1.51 -3.48
N PHE A 109 -12.84 -2.71 -2.96
CA PHE A 109 -13.90 -3.54 -2.36
C PHE A 109 -13.83 -3.62 -0.84
N LEU A 110 -12.64 -3.76 -0.24
CA LEU A 110 -12.48 -3.90 1.21
C LEU A 110 -12.44 -2.55 1.93
N GLN A 111 -11.72 -1.54 1.42
CA GLN A 111 -11.63 -0.25 2.10
C GLN A 111 -13.00 0.38 2.44
N PRO A 112 -14.01 0.36 1.53
CA PRO A 112 -15.33 0.91 1.84
C PRO A 112 -16.06 0.12 2.92
N PHE A 113 -15.95 -1.22 2.89
CA PHE A 113 -16.60 -2.11 3.83
C PHE A 113 -15.95 -2.06 5.22
N ILE A 114 -14.62 -2.01 5.27
CA ILE A 114 -13.85 -1.91 6.52
C ILE A 114 -14.12 -0.54 7.17
N SER A 115 -14.17 0.53 6.38
CA SER A 115 -14.53 1.86 6.87
C SER A 115 -15.96 1.88 7.44
N SER A 116 -16.94 1.28 6.75
CA SER A 116 -18.32 1.18 7.26
C SER A 116 -18.44 0.31 8.52
N LEU A 117 -17.72 -0.81 8.59
CA LEU A 117 -17.74 -1.71 9.75
C LEU A 117 -17.15 -1.04 11.00
N LEU A 118 -16.04 -0.31 10.85
CA LEU A 118 -15.43 0.40 11.97
C LEU A 118 -16.32 1.52 12.48
N TRP A 119 -17.08 2.16 11.58
CA TRP A 119 -18.10 3.11 11.98
C TRP A 119 -19.19 2.47 12.83
N GLU A 120 -19.71 1.30 12.45
CA GLU A 120 -20.70 0.55 13.24
C GLU A 120 -20.17 0.04 14.58
N MET A 121 -18.87 -0.23 14.71
CA MET A 121 -18.28 -0.68 15.97
C MET A 121 -18.02 0.46 16.97
N ILE A 122 -17.86 1.69 16.48
CA ILE A 122 -17.50 2.86 17.30
C ILE A 122 -18.73 3.64 17.79
N LEU A 123 -19.89 3.49 17.13
CA LEU A 123 -21.19 4.10 17.47
C LEU A 123 -22.17 3.07 18.05
#